data_AF-A0A931QKQ2-F1
#
_entry.id   AF-A0A931QKQ2-F1
#
_cell.length_a   1.000
_cell.length_b   1.000
_cell.length_c   1.000
_cell.angle_alpha   90.00
_cell.angle_beta   90.00
_cell.angle_gamma   90.00
#
_symmetry.space_group_name_H-M   'P 1'
#
loop_
_entity.id
_entity.type
_entity.pdbx_description
1 polymer ?
#
loop_
_entity_poly.entity_id
_entity_poly.type
_entity_poly.pdbx_seq_one_letter_code
_entity_poly.pdbx_strand_id
1 'polypeptide(L)'
;MARTEGPAVREPNPLGLFMGMVTALTYSAFLLVLKSLLAAEIDLLGWWLIARGMERLPVWTASTLLLVQPVMTFAEGWAVLGQAVTPAQVLGVVLALAGIRLANTGEARFTRPGAAGAGGTWET
;
A
#
# COMPACT_ATOMS: atom_id res chain seq x y z
N MET A 1 33.97 19.86 53.32
CA MET A 1 33.72 20.11 51.88
C MET A 1 34.32 18.95 51.09
N ALA A 2 33.51 17.95 50.75
CA ALA A 2 33.95 16.82 49.91
C ALA A 2 33.58 17.13 48.46
N ARG A 3 34.58 17.19 47.58
CA ARG A 3 34.42 17.39 46.13
C ARG A 3 33.90 16.09 45.53
N THR A 4 32.62 16.05 45.16
CA THR A 4 32.03 14.95 44.39
C THR A 4 32.57 15.02 42.96
N GLU A 5 33.54 14.17 42.65
CA GLU A 5 34.01 13.94 41.28
C GLU A 5 32.82 13.38 40.48
N GLY A 6 32.30 14.15 39.53
CA GLY A 6 31.26 13.68 38.61
C GLY A 6 31.78 12.53 37.74
N PRO A 7 30.93 11.57 37.32
CA PRO A 7 31.37 10.42 36.56
C PRO A 7 32.03 10.87 35.25
N ALA A 8 33.28 10.44 35.04
CA ALA A 8 34.01 10.70 33.81
C ALA A 8 33.23 10.14 32.60
N VAL A 9 32.79 11.02 31.71
CA VAL A 9 32.14 10.66 30.44
C VAL A 9 33.17 9.89 29.62
N ARG A 10 33.01 8.57 29.48
CA ARG A 10 33.87 7.74 28.64
C ARG A 10 33.63 8.10 27.18
N GLU A 11 34.69 8.51 26.49
CA GLU A 11 34.72 8.64 25.04
C GLU A 11 34.17 7.34 24.40
N PRO A 12 33.25 7.44 23.42
CA PRO A 12 32.61 6.28 22.82
C PRO A 12 33.66 5.40 22.15
N ASN A 13 33.81 4.17 22.65
CA ASN A 13 34.73 3.21 22.06
C ASN A 13 34.25 2.86 20.63
N PRO A 14 35.08 3.05 19.59
CA PRO A 14 34.69 2.78 18.20
C PRO A 14 34.26 1.32 17.99
N LEU A 15 34.80 0.38 18.76
CA LEU A 15 34.39 -1.03 18.72
C LEU A 15 32.96 -1.23 19.26
N GLY A 16 32.58 -0.49 20.30
CA GLY A 16 31.22 -0.54 20.85
C GLY A 16 30.18 -0.04 19.85
N LEU A 17 30.50 1.05 19.15
CA LEU A 17 29.64 1.59 18.08
C LEU A 17 29.51 0.60 16.92
N PHE A 18 30.62 0.02 16.48
CA PHE A 18 30.63 -0.98 15.40
C PHE A 18 29.79 -2.21 15.77
N MET A 19 29.98 -2.77 16.96
CA MET A 19 29.19 -3.91 17.44
C MET A 19 27.70 -3.56 17.61
N GLY A 20 27.41 -2.31 18.02
CA GLY A 20 26.05 -1.77 18.08
C GLY A 20 25.39 -1.72 16.68
N MET A 21 26.09 -1.20 15.68
CA MET A 21 25.61 -1.16 14.30
C MET A 21 25.37 -2.55 13.73
N VAL A 22 26.29 -3.50 13.93
CA VAL A 22 26.13 -4.89 13.48
C VAL A 22 24.90 -5.53 14.12
N THR A 23 24.71 -5.31 15.43
CA THR A 23 23.55 -5.85 16.15
C THR A 23 22.25 -5.23 15.65
N ALA A 24 22.21 -3.91 15.46
CA ALA A 24 21.03 -3.20 14.94
C ALA A 24 20.67 -3.64 13.53
N LEU A 25 21.65 -3.84 12.65
CA LEU A 25 21.45 -4.36 11.29
C LEU A 25 20.93 -5.79 11.33
N THR A 26 21.53 -6.65 12.16
CA THR A 26 21.10 -8.05 12.33
C THR A 26 19.65 -8.12 12.83
N TYR A 27 19.30 -7.30 13.82
CA TYR A 27 17.94 -7.25 14.37
C TYR A 27 16.95 -6.71 13.35
N SER A 28 17.30 -5.65 12.61
CA SER A 28 16.46 -5.09 11.54
C SER A 28 16.18 -6.11 10.44
N ALA A 29 17.21 -6.84 9.99
CA ALA A 29 17.05 -7.90 9.00
C ALA A 29 16.12 -9.01 9.51
N PHE A 30 16.30 -9.44 10.76
CA PHE A 30 15.43 -10.43 11.39
C PHE A 30 13.97 -9.98 11.45
N LEU A 31 13.71 -8.75 11.89
CA LEU A 31 12.36 -8.18 11.96
C LEU A 31 11.71 -8.06 10.57
N LEU A 32 12.48 -7.71 9.53
CA LEU A 32 11.98 -7.64 8.16
C LEU A 32 11.60 -9.02 7.61
N VAL A 33 12.38 -10.05 7.93
CA VAL A 33 12.04 -11.45 7.57
C VAL A 33 10.77 -11.87 8.29
N LEU A 34 10.69 -11.65 9.61
CA LEU A 34 9.50 -12.01 10.39
C LEU A 34 8.24 -11.30 9.86
N LYS A 35 8.34 -9.99 9.57
CA LYS A 35 7.24 -9.21 8.96
C LYS A 35 6.84 -9.79 7.60
N SER A 36 7.81 -10.12 6.75
CA SER A 36 7.55 -10.66 5.41
C SER A 36 6.86 -12.01 5.48
N LEU A 37 7.26 -12.89 6.41
CA LEU A 37 6.62 -14.19 6.61
C LEU A 37 5.17 -14.04 7.10
N LEU A 38 4.92 -13.11 8.03
CA LEU A 38 3.58 -12.87 8.55
C LEU A 38 2.65 -12.21 7.51
N ALA A 39 3.20 -11.34 6.65
CA ALA A 39 2.46 -10.66 5.58
C ALA A 39 2.21 -11.54 4.36
N ALA A 40 3.05 -12.56 4.12
CA ALA A 40 2.98 -13.39 2.92
C ALA A 40 1.61 -14.04 2.71
N GLU A 41 0.94 -14.50 3.77
CA GLU A 41 -0.37 -15.14 3.67
C GLU A 41 -1.45 -14.17 3.17
N ILE A 42 -1.44 -12.94 3.69
CA ILE A 42 -2.41 -11.89 3.33
C ILE A 42 -2.12 -11.37 1.92
N ASP A 43 -0.84 -11.18 1.58
CA ASP A 43 -0.44 -10.70 0.25
C ASP A 43 -0.74 -11.72 -0.84
N LEU A 44 -0.45 -13.01 -0.61
CA LEU A 44 -0.76 -14.09 -1.56
C LEU A 44 -2.27 -14.24 -1.75
N LEU A 45 -3.04 -14.21 -0.66
CA LEU A 45 -4.50 -14.30 -0.73
C LEU A 45 -5.10 -13.09 -1.44
N GLY A 46 -4.62 -11.89 -1.13
CA GLY A 46 -5.04 -10.65 -1.78
C GLY A 46 -4.74 -10.66 -3.27
N TRP A 47 -3.52 -11.05 -3.65
CA TRP A 47 -3.12 -11.15 -5.06
C TRP A 47 -3.92 -12.22 -5.81
N TRP A 48 -4.17 -13.37 -5.18
CA TRP A 48 -5.02 -14.41 -5.73
C TRP A 48 -6.47 -13.95 -5.92
N LEU A 49 -7.05 -13.24 -4.94
CA LEU A 49 -8.39 -12.66 -5.05
C LEU A 49 -8.47 -11.64 -6.20
N ILE A 50 -7.45 -10.80 -6.35
CA ILE A 50 -7.36 -9.81 -7.43
C ILE A 50 -7.26 -10.52 -8.78
N ALA A 51 -6.35 -11.49 -8.92
CA ALA A 51 -6.21 -12.29 -10.14
C ALA A 51 -7.53 -12.97 -10.51
N ARG A 52 -8.21 -13.59 -9.54
CA ARG A 52 -9.50 -14.24 -9.75
C ARG A 52 -10.62 -13.26 -10.07
N GLY A 53 -10.57 -12.06 -9.49
CA GLY A 53 -11.49 -10.96 -9.77
C GLY A 53 -11.32 -10.44 -11.20
N MET A 54 -10.08 -10.27 -11.67
CA MET A 54 -9.79 -9.81 -13.04
C MET A 54 -10.28 -10.76 -14.13
N GLU A 55 -10.38 -12.06 -13.84
CA GLU A 55 -10.96 -13.04 -14.79
C GLU A 55 -12.47 -12.88 -14.96
N ARG A 56 -13.16 -12.25 -14.00
CA ARG A 56 -14.64 -12.19 -13.93
C ARG A 56 -15.20 -10.78 -13.98
N LEU A 57 -14.39 -9.76 -13.71
CA LEU A 57 -14.80 -8.37 -13.64
C LEU A 57 -14.29 -7.60 -14.87
N PRO A 58 -15.09 -6.66 -15.41
CA PRO A 58 -14.61 -5.71 -16.39
C PRO A 58 -13.41 -4.92 -15.86
N VAL A 59 -12.43 -4.63 -16.73
CA VAL A 59 -11.19 -3.91 -16.37
C VAL A 59 -11.46 -2.59 -15.65
N TRP A 60 -12.51 -1.87 -16.02
CA TRP A 60 -12.89 -0.59 -15.41
C TRP A 60 -13.41 -0.75 -13.96
N THR A 61 -14.10 -1.85 -13.66
CA THR A 61 -14.54 -2.19 -12.30
C THR A 61 -13.35 -2.55 -11.43
N ALA A 62 -12.45 -3.39 -11.96
CA ALA A 62 -11.24 -3.79 -11.26
C ALA A 62 -10.34 -2.58 -10.96
N SER A 63 -10.10 -1.69 -11.94
CA SER A 63 -9.22 -0.53 -11.76
C SER A 63 -9.78 0.49 -10.76
N THR A 64 -11.10 0.69 -10.73
CA THR A 64 -11.70 1.59 -9.75
C THR A 64 -11.75 0.98 -8.36
N LEU A 65 -12.01 -0.31 -8.21
CA LEU A 65 -11.96 -0.99 -6.91
C LEU A 65 -10.56 -0.95 -6.27
N LEU A 66 -9.49 -0.87 -7.05
CA LEU A 66 -8.14 -0.67 -6.51
C LEU A 66 -7.99 0.66 -5.74
N LEU A 67 -8.81 1.67 -6.02
CA LEU A 67 -8.83 2.93 -5.24
C LEU A 67 -9.36 2.73 -3.81
N VAL A 68 -9.98 1.59 -3.50
CA VAL A 68 -10.35 1.27 -2.11
C VAL A 68 -9.10 1.09 -1.25
N GLN A 69 -8.00 0.56 -1.81
CA GLN A 69 -6.76 0.34 -1.07
C GLN A 69 -6.21 1.64 -0.43
N PRO A 70 -5.97 2.74 -1.16
CA PRO A 70 -5.50 3.99 -0.54
C PRO A 70 -6.52 4.62 0.42
N VAL A 71 -7.83 4.39 0.22
CA VAL A 71 -8.85 4.84 1.19
C VAL A 71 -8.73 4.07 2.51
N MET A 72 -8.54 2.75 2.44
CA MET A 72 -8.31 1.90 3.61
C MET A 72 -6.99 2.27 4.30
N THR A 73 -5.91 2.47 3.54
CA THR A 73 -4.62 2.93 4.09
C THR A 73 -4.76 4.26 4.82
N PHE A 74 -5.52 5.22 4.27
CA PHE A 74 -5.82 6.48 4.96
C PHE A 74 -6.62 6.23 6.25
N ALA A 75 -7.65 5.38 6.20
CA ALA A 75 -8.48 5.06 7.35
C ALA A 75 -7.66 4.41 8.47
N GLU A 76 -6.75 3.49 8.13
CA GLU A 76 -5.81 2.86 9.05
C GLU A 76 -4.81 3.87 9.63
N GLY A 77 -4.27 4.76 8.81
CA GLY A 77 -3.40 5.85 9.24
C GLY A 77 -4.04 6.75 10.29
N TRP A 78 -5.32 7.08 10.11
CA TRP A 78 -6.09 7.83 11.09
C TRP A 78 -6.44 7.00 12.33
N ALA A 79 -6.98 5.79 12.16
CA ALA A 79 -7.54 4.99 13.25
C ALA A 79 -6.50 4.28 14.11
N VAL A 80 -5.41 3.80 13.52
CA VAL A 80 -4.37 3.00 14.21
C VAL A 80 -3.20 3.88 14.64
N LEU A 81 -2.74 4.75 13.75
CA LEU A 81 -1.56 5.59 13.99
C LEU A 81 -1.91 6.96 14.58
N GLY A 82 -3.19 7.32 14.68
CA GLY A 82 -3.65 8.60 15.23
C GLY A 82 -3.17 9.81 14.42
N GLN A 83 -2.90 9.63 13.11
CA GLN A 83 -2.35 10.69 12.29
C GLN A 83 -3.32 11.86 12.14
N ALA A 84 -2.80 13.09 12.17
CA ALA A 84 -3.59 14.29 11.95
C ALA A 84 -4.13 14.30 10.51
N VAL A 85 -5.46 14.36 10.39
CA VAL A 85 -6.15 14.37 9.11
C VAL A 85 -6.16 15.78 8.54
N THR A 86 -5.67 15.92 7.30
CA THR A 86 -5.72 17.19 6.58
C THR A 86 -7.00 17.30 5.74
N PRO A 87 -7.53 18.51 5.52
CA PRO A 87 -8.69 18.71 4.64
C PRO A 87 -8.47 18.19 3.21
N ALA A 88 -7.24 18.30 2.70
CA ALA A 88 -6.88 17.79 1.37
C ALA A 88 -6.97 16.25 1.28
N GLN A 89 -6.56 15.53 2.33
CA GLN A 89 -6.70 14.07 2.38
C GLN A 89 -8.17 13.63 2.40
N VAL A 90 -9.00 14.32 3.19
CA VAL A 90 -10.45 14.04 3.22
C VAL A 90 -11.06 14.26 1.85
N LEU A 91 -10.72 15.36 1.17
CA LEU A 91 -11.18 15.62 -0.19
C LEU A 91 -10.74 14.51 -1.15
N GLY A 92 -9.49 14.06 -1.05
CA GLY A 92 -8.98 12.93 -1.84
C GLY A 92 -9.78 11.64 -1.63
N VAL A 93 -10.12 11.30 -0.37
CA VAL A 93 -10.95 10.14 -0.03
C VAL A 93 -12.35 10.27 -0.61
N VAL A 94 -12.98 11.45 -0.45
CA VAL A 94 -14.32 11.71 -0.99
C VAL A 94 -14.32 11.59 -2.51
N LEU A 95 -13.32 12.15 -3.20
CA LEU A 95 -13.18 12.04 -4.65
C LEU A 95 -12.95 10.59 -5.11
N ALA A 96 -12.13 9.82 -4.39
CA ALA A 96 -11.89 8.41 -4.69
C ALA A 96 -13.19 7.61 -4.57
N LEU A 97 -13.94 7.76 -3.48
CA LEU A 97 -15.22 7.08 -3.26
C LEU A 97 -16.29 7.50 -4.27
N ALA A 98 -16.37 8.79 -4.60
CA ALA A 98 -17.27 9.30 -5.62
C ALA A 98 -16.92 8.73 -7.01
N GLY A 99 -15.64 8.66 -7.36
CA GLY A 99 -15.15 8.07 -8.61
C GLY A 99 -15.46 6.57 -8.71
N ILE A 100 -15.23 5.80 -7.63
CA ILE A 100 -15.63 4.40 -7.54
C ILE A 100 -17.14 4.26 -7.79
N ARG A 101 -17.96 5.05 -7.08
CA ARG A 101 -19.42 4.96 -7.22
C ARG A 101 -19.88 5.34 -8.63
N LEU A 102 -19.32 6.40 -9.21
CA LEU A 102 -19.70 6.85 -10.55
C LEU A 102 -19.33 5.83 -11.63
N ALA A 103 -18.12 5.26 -11.55
CA ALA A 103 -17.69 4.24 -12.48
C ALA A 103 -18.59 2.99 -12.40
N ASN A 104 -18.93 2.55 -11.19
CA ASN A 104 -19.65 1.29 -10.96
C ASN A 104 -21.17 1.38 -11.02
N THR A 105 -21.76 2.57 -10.98
CA THR A 105 -23.21 2.76 -11.20
C THR A 105 -23.58 2.98 -12.67
N GLY A 106 -22.58 3.17 -13.55
CA GLY A 106 -22.74 3.38 -14.98
C GLY A 106 -22.40 2.15 -15.81
N GLU A 107 -23.12 1.04 -15.67
CA GLU A 107 -22.89 -0.20 -16.47
C GLU A 107 -23.00 -0.03 -18.01
N ALA A 108 -23.35 1.14 -18.56
CA ALA A 108 -24.10 1.19 -19.82
C ALA A 108 -23.44 1.86 -21.05
N ARG A 109 -22.17 2.31 -21.07
CA ARG A 109 -21.70 3.16 -22.22
C ARG A 109 -20.34 2.88 -22.83
N PHE A 110 -19.73 1.73 -22.58
CA PHE A 110 -18.55 1.29 -23.34
C PHE A 110 -18.85 0.03 -24.19
N THR A 111 -20.00 0.01 -24.87
CA THR A 111 -20.14 -0.79 -26.09
C THR A 111 -19.14 -0.28 -27.12
N ARG A 112 -18.17 -1.14 -27.50
CA ARG A 112 -17.14 -0.89 -28.51
C ARG A 112 -17.70 -0.13 -29.75
N PRO A 113 -17.18 1.05 -30.09
CA PRO A 113 -17.13 1.49 -31.48
C PRO A 113 -16.12 0.60 -32.21
N GLY A 114 -16.58 -0.43 -32.91
CA GLY A 114 -15.67 -1.30 -33.67
C GLY A 114 -16.30 -2.52 -34.35
N ALA A 115 -17.49 -2.96 -33.93
CA ALA A 115 -18.18 -4.07 -34.60
C ALA A 115 -18.89 -3.68 -35.92
N ALA A 116 -18.80 -2.41 -36.34
CA ALA A 116 -19.38 -1.93 -37.60
C ALA A 116 -18.40 -1.93 -38.79
N GLY A 117 -17.14 -2.38 -38.60
CA GLY A 117 -16.11 -2.36 -39.66
C GLY A 117 -15.51 -3.72 -40.02
N ALA A 118 -15.87 -4.80 -39.33
CA ALA A 118 -15.31 -6.14 -39.55
C ALA A 118 -16.11 -6.99 -40.56
N GLY A 119 -16.85 -6.34 -41.46
CA GLY A 119 -17.49 -6.96 -42.63
C GLY A 119 -16.65 -6.80 -43.91
N GLY A 120 -15.34 -6.58 -43.79
CA GLY A 120 -14.41 -6.51 -44.90
C GLY A 120 -13.91 -7.91 -45.26
N THR A 121 -14.52 -8.48 -46.29
CA THR A 121 -14.08 -9.63 -47.10
C THR A 121 -12.55 -9.86 -47.12
N TRP A 122 -12.09 -10.95 -46.52
CA TRP A 122 -10.74 -11.51 -46.72
C TRP A 122 -10.78 -12.75 -47.63
N GLU A 123 -11.71 -12.79 -48.59
CA GLU A 123 -11.65 -13.70 -49.73
C GLU A 123 -11.06 -12.96 -50.94
N THR A 124 -9.76 -13.18 -51.18
CA THR A 124 -9.14 -13.67 -52.43
C THR A 124 -7.64 -13.79 -52.22
#